data_AF-A0A3M0XBX8-F1
#
_entry.id   AF-A0A3M0XBX8-F1
#
_cell.length_a   1.000
_cell.length_b   1.000
_cell.length_c   1.000
_cell.angle_alpha   90.00
_cell.angle_beta   90.00
_cell.angle_gamma   90.00
#
_symmetry.space_group_name_H-M   'P 1'
#
loop_
_entity.id
_entity.type
_entity.pdbx_description
1 polymer ?
#
loop_
_entity_poly.entity_id
_entity_poly.type
_entity_poly.pdbx_seq_one_letter_code
_entity_poly.pdbx_strand_id
1 'polypeptide(L)'
;PLSLNAFIDPPLIRAAYKSIPLIKRITHSIFRHGHLIKLQQVIISETKQAIATLAGVGESPKTAYRAFPHSEDGIRRFFNSLNWSRPWAAGGQAACLAVFLKTQGPMFIEEDLLNRYLKLYAELYEKLLDTQTGAYFRGNRPEYGELINGAMKVLTALDWLGVPIHKPERLIDTVLSGFPSPEGCHLVDAVYVLYRCLKETDYRRKDVQKYASELLSMIMKHHNDDGGFSYYIGRSQMDYQGFPVSKGLKESDIHGTCLLTWAVAMVAHIMEYREYPWQVIKP
;
A
#
# COMPACT_ATOMS: atom_id res chain seq x y z
N PRO A 1 -11.91 1.92 21.36
CA PRO A 1 -11.30 3.16 20.81
C PRO A 1 -10.36 2.82 19.64
N LEU A 2 -10.30 3.64 18.58
CA LEU A 2 -9.41 3.39 17.43
C LEU A 2 -7.92 3.37 17.82
N SER A 3 -7.54 4.11 18.87
CA SER A 3 -6.16 4.19 19.37
C SER A 3 -5.77 3.06 20.32
N LEU A 4 -6.70 2.20 20.73
CA LEU A 4 -6.39 1.13 21.69
C LEU A 4 -5.52 0.06 21.00
N ASN A 5 -4.33 -0.19 21.55
CA ASN A 5 -3.30 -1.05 20.98
C ASN A 5 -2.86 -0.65 19.56
N ALA A 6 -3.06 0.62 19.20
CA ALA A 6 -2.55 1.19 17.97
C ALA A 6 -1.05 1.52 18.12
N PHE A 7 -0.32 1.50 17.00
CA PHE A 7 1.00 2.13 16.95
C PHE A 7 0.84 3.57 16.51
N ILE A 8 1.40 4.48 17.30
CA ILE A 8 1.10 5.90 17.21
C ILE A 8 2.40 6.68 17.23
N ASP A 9 2.61 7.51 16.23
CA ASP A 9 3.65 8.54 16.21
C ASP A 9 3.07 9.85 16.80
N PRO A 10 3.51 10.30 18.00
CA PRO A 10 2.94 11.49 18.63
C PRO A 10 3.11 12.77 17.79
N PRO A 11 4.26 13.06 17.15
CA PRO A 11 4.37 14.14 16.16
C PRO A 11 3.27 14.12 15.08
N LEU A 12 3.06 12.99 14.40
CA LEU A 12 2.06 12.87 13.34
C LEU A 12 0.63 13.06 13.86
N ILE A 13 0.30 12.48 15.02
CA ILE A 13 -1.02 12.68 15.64
C ILE A 13 -1.27 14.14 16.01
N ARG A 14 -0.26 14.82 16.58
CA ARG A 14 -0.38 16.24 16.91
C ARG A 14 -0.61 17.09 15.66
N ALA A 15 0.09 16.77 14.58
CA ALA A 15 -0.08 17.44 13.30
C ALA A 15 -1.48 17.18 12.70
N ALA A 16 -1.95 15.93 12.72
CA ALA A 16 -3.28 15.54 12.27
C ALA A 16 -4.41 16.18 13.08
N TYR A 17 -4.23 16.33 14.39
CA TYR A 17 -5.19 17.02 15.24
C TYR A 17 -5.22 18.53 14.92
N LYS A 18 -4.05 19.15 14.70
CA LYS A 18 -3.93 20.56 14.33
C LYS A 18 -4.60 20.87 12.98
N SER A 19 -4.64 19.92 12.05
CA SER A 19 -5.31 20.12 10.75
C SER A 19 -6.85 20.04 10.81
N ILE A 20 -7.44 19.61 11.94
CA ILE A 20 -8.91 19.58 12.10
C ILE A 20 -9.41 21.00 12.43
N PRO A 21 -10.38 21.57 11.69
CA PRO A 21 -10.96 22.88 12.00
C PRO A 21 -11.53 22.94 13.43
N LEU A 22 -11.36 24.07 14.12
CA LEU A 22 -11.75 24.24 15.53
C LEU A 22 -13.22 23.86 15.81
N ILE A 23 -14.13 24.24 14.91
CA ILE A 23 -15.57 23.91 14.98
C ILE A 23 -15.83 22.40 14.91
N LYS A 24 -15.00 21.66 14.17
CA LYS A 24 -15.05 20.19 14.06
C LYS A 24 -14.39 19.47 15.24
N ARG A 25 -13.53 20.16 16.01
CA ARG A 25 -12.95 19.61 17.26
C ARG A 25 -13.96 19.62 18.41
N ILE A 26 -14.90 20.57 18.41
CA ILE A 26 -15.94 20.69 19.45
C ILE A 26 -17.10 19.74 19.16
N THR A 27 -17.38 19.43 17.89
CA THR A 27 -18.49 18.57 17.45
C THR A 27 -18.07 17.10 17.21
N HIS A 28 -17.25 16.53 18.10
CA HIS A 28 -16.81 15.11 18.04
C HIS A 28 -17.97 14.12 18.30
N SER A 29 -19.03 14.19 17.49
CA SER A 29 -19.93 13.07 17.22
C SER A 29 -19.16 12.08 16.36
N ILE A 30 -18.68 11.05 17.04
CA ILE A 30 -18.39 9.71 16.54
C ILE A 30 -19.27 9.40 15.30
N PHE A 31 -18.62 9.09 14.18
CA PHE A 31 -19.26 8.67 12.91
C PHE A 31 -20.38 9.59 12.38
N ARG A 32 -20.02 10.70 11.72
CA ARG A 32 -20.90 11.29 10.72
C ARG A 32 -20.39 10.95 9.32
N HIS A 33 -21.16 10.09 8.64
CA HIS A 33 -21.07 9.76 7.21
C HIS A 33 -19.82 9.01 6.75
N GLY A 34 -19.74 7.71 7.05
CA GLY A 34 -19.02 6.70 6.22
C GLY A 34 -17.52 6.89 5.92
N HIS A 35 -16.92 7.98 6.37
CA HIS A 35 -15.57 8.40 6.00
C HIS A 35 -14.74 8.60 7.26
N LEU A 36 -13.59 7.93 7.31
CA LEU A 36 -12.59 8.13 8.34
C LEU A 36 -12.07 9.56 8.28
N ILE A 37 -12.07 10.26 9.42
CA ILE A 37 -11.39 11.57 9.49
C ILE A 37 -9.88 11.38 9.36
N LYS A 38 -9.16 12.42 8.92
CA LYS A 38 -7.71 12.37 8.66
C LYS A 38 -6.91 11.73 9.81
N LEU A 39 -7.23 12.08 11.06
CA LEU A 39 -6.61 11.51 12.24
C LEU A 39 -6.77 9.97 12.32
N GLN A 40 -7.95 9.45 11.99
CA GLN A 40 -8.21 8.02 12.03
C GLN A 40 -7.42 7.29 10.94
N GLN A 41 -7.32 7.88 9.74
CA GLN A 41 -6.52 7.33 8.64
C GLN A 41 -5.04 7.24 9.00
N VAL A 42 -4.49 8.24 9.70
CA VAL A 42 -3.10 8.23 10.17
C VAL A 42 -2.89 7.11 11.18
N ILE A 43 -3.74 7.01 12.22
CA ILE A 43 -3.63 5.94 13.23
C ILE A 43 -3.65 4.55 12.58
N ILE A 44 -4.58 4.33 11.65
CA ILE A 44 -4.70 3.05 10.94
C ILE A 44 -3.45 2.77 10.08
N SER A 45 -2.96 3.78 9.35
CA SER A 45 -1.79 3.62 8.47
C SER A 45 -0.51 3.34 9.24
N GLU A 46 -0.28 4.04 10.36
CA GLU A 46 0.88 3.82 11.24
C GLU A 46 0.80 2.44 11.91
N THR A 47 -0.39 2.09 12.41
CA THR A 47 -0.64 0.77 13.02
C THR A 47 -0.42 -0.36 12.02
N LYS A 48 -0.89 -0.20 10.77
CA LYS A 48 -0.66 -1.18 9.70
C LYS A 48 0.83 -1.33 9.42
N GLN A 49 1.56 -0.23 9.24
CA GLN A 49 3.00 -0.28 8.92
C GLN A 49 3.77 -1.01 10.02
N ALA A 50 3.58 -0.64 11.28
CA ALA A 50 4.26 -1.30 12.40
C ALA A 50 3.95 -2.80 12.49
N ILE A 51 2.67 -3.18 12.36
CA ILE A 51 2.24 -4.58 12.41
C ILE A 51 2.80 -5.38 11.23
N ALA A 52 2.76 -4.82 10.01
CA ALA A 52 3.30 -5.46 8.82
C ALA A 52 4.82 -5.65 8.93
N THR A 53 5.55 -4.65 9.45
CA THR A 53 6.99 -4.75 9.71
C THR A 53 7.31 -5.84 10.73
N LEU A 54 6.61 -5.89 11.87
CA LEU A 54 6.79 -6.96 12.86
C LEU A 54 6.58 -8.33 12.23
N ALA A 55 5.46 -8.51 11.53
CA ALA A 55 5.16 -9.77 10.84
C ALA A 55 6.22 -10.13 9.79
N GLY A 56 6.78 -9.15 9.08
CA GLY A 56 7.84 -9.33 8.10
C GLY A 56 9.16 -9.85 8.69
N VAL A 57 9.41 -9.62 9.98
CA VAL A 57 10.58 -10.16 10.70
C VAL A 57 10.24 -11.37 11.59
N GLY A 58 9.04 -11.95 11.42
CA GLY A 58 8.60 -13.11 12.21
C GLY A 58 8.09 -12.79 13.61
N GLU A 59 7.85 -11.51 13.91
CA GLU A 59 7.41 -11.01 15.20
C GLU A 59 5.92 -10.59 15.20
N SER A 60 5.35 -10.42 16.39
CA SER A 60 3.96 -9.96 16.55
C SER A 60 3.79 -9.04 17.77
N PRO A 61 2.80 -8.13 17.76
CA PRO A 61 2.51 -7.33 18.95
C PRO A 61 2.01 -8.21 20.09
N LYS A 62 2.42 -7.89 21.33
CA LYS A 62 1.98 -8.61 22.54
C LYS A 62 0.47 -8.55 22.76
N THR A 63 -0.19 -7.51 22.26
CA THR A 63 -1.63 -7.32 22.41
C THR A 63 -2.23 -6.98 21.06
N ALA A 64 -3.29 -7.69 20.70
CA ALA A 64 -3.96 -7.51 19.42
C ALA A 64 -4.50 -6.08 19.27
N TYR A 65 -4.23 -5.47 18.12
CA TYR A 65 -5.02 -4.35 17.65
C TYR A 65 -6.40 -4.85 17.23
N ARG A 66 -7.48 -4.19 17.68
CA ARG A 66 -8.87 -4.66 17.49
C ARG A 66 -9.79 -3.62 16.84
N ALA A 67 -9.27 -2.50 16.38
CA ALA A 67 -10.10 -1.45 15.81
C ALA A 67 -10.26 -1.62 14.30
N PHE A 68 -10.86 -2.74 13.91
CA PHE A 68 -11.28 -3.08 12.56
C PHE A 68 -12.59 -3.92 12.60
N PRO A 69 -13.29 -4.14 11.47
CA PRO A 69 -14.54 -4.90 11.47
C PRO A 69 -14.35 -6.39 11.86
N HIS A 70 -15.23 -6.89 12.74
CA HIS A 70 -15.25 -8.31 13.18
C HIS A 70 -16.59 -8.99 12.84
N SER A 71 -17.16 -8.66 11.68
CA SER A 71 -18.36 -9.33 11.15
C SER A 71 -18.39 -9.22 9.64
N GLU A 72 -19.04 -10.17 8.97
CA GLU A 72 -19.19 -10.15 7.51
C GLU A 72 -19.86 -8.86 7.04
N ASP A 73 -20.95 -8.46 7.69
CA ASP A 73 -21.62 -7.19 7.39
C ASP A 73 -20.73 -5.98 7.65
N GLY A 74 -19.92 -6.02 8.71
CA GLY A 74 -18.94 -4.97 9.01
C GLY A 74 -17.89 -4.84 7.91
N ILE A 75 -17.36 -5.97 7.43
CA ILE A 75 -16.39 -6.03 6.34
C ILE A 75 -17.01 -5.50 5.04
N ARG A 76 -18.23 -5.95 4.69
CA ARG A 76 -18.96 -5.45 3.51
C ARG A 76 -19.21 -3.95 3.58
N ARG A 77 -19.70 -3.46 4.72
CA ARG A 77 -19.93 -2.02 4.93
C ARG A 77 -18.65 -1.22 4.81
N PHE A 78 -17.57 -1.67 5.44
CA PHE A 78 -16.26 -1.03 5.33
C PHE A 78 -15.80 -0.96 3.88
N PHE A 79 -15.74 -2.09 3.18
CA PHE A 79 -15.26 -2.13 1.79
C PHE A 79 -16.12 -1.27 0.85
N ASN A 80 -17.44 -1.30 0.99
CA ASN A 80 -18.36 -0.54 0.16
C ASN A 80 -18.37 0.97 0.48
N SER A 81 -17.92 1.37 1.66
CA SER A 81 -17.80 2.79 2.04
C SER A 81 -16.58 3.48 1.39
N LEU A 82 -15.62 2.71 0.87
CA LEU A 82 -14.42 3.25 0.26
C LEU A 82 -14.72 3.84 -1.13
N ASN A 83 -14.09 4.96 -1.44
CA ASN A 83 -14.25 5.60 -2.74
C ASN A 83 -13.37 4.93 -3.81
N TRP A 84 -13.87 3.85 -4.39
CA TRP A 84 -13.17 3.10 -5.44
C TRP A 84 -13.05 3.81 -6.80
N SER A 85 -13.61 5.01 -6.97
CA SER A 85 -13.22 5.89 -8.09
C SER A 85 -11.82 6.50 -7.91
N ARG A 86 -11.29 6.44 -6.68
CA ARG A 86 -9.93 6.83 -6.29
C ARG A 86 -9.22 5.62 -5.66
N PRO A 87 -8.87 4.61 -6.48
CA PRO A 87 -8.44 3.31 -6.00
C PRO A 87 -7.12 3.34 -5.21
N TRP A 88 -6.27 4.36 -5.34
CA TRP A 88 -5.06 4.45 -4.54
C TRP A 88 -5.37 4.63 -3.05
N ALA A 89 -6.20 5.62 -2.73
CA ALA A 89 -6.62 5.88 -1.36
C ALA A 89 -7.52 4.75 -0.82
N ALA A 90 -8.49 4.29 -1.62
CA ALA A 90 -9.38 3.20 -1.23
C ALA A 90 -8.62 1.88 -1.00
N GLY A 91 -7.77 1.50 -1.96
CA GLY A 91 -6.93 0.31 -1.88
C GLY A 91 -6.01 0.34 -0.66
N GLY A 92 -5.43 1.51 -0.32
CA GLY A 92 -4.58 1.63 0.87
C GLY A 92 -5.32 1.32 2.16
N GLN A 93 -6.55 1.82 2.32
CA GLN A 93 -7.40 1.50 3.49
C GLN A 93 -7.85 0.04 3.47
N ALA A 94 -8.19 -0.49 2.30
CA ALA A 94 -8.59 -1.89 2.16
C ALA A 94 -7.44 -2.86 2.51
N ALA A 95 -6.22 -2.57 2.07
CA ALA A 95 -5.03 -3.32 2.43
C ALA A 95 -4.76 -3.34 3.93
N CYS A 96 -5.09 -2.26 4.66
CA CYS A 96 -4.98 -2.26 6.12
C CYS A 96 -5.84 -3.36 6.76
N LEU A 97 -7.08 -3.53 6.28
CA LEU A 97 -7.97 -4.57 6.80
C LEU A 97 -7.45 -5.97 6.50
N ALA A 98 -6.90 -6.22 5.31
CA ALA A 98 -6.28 -7.51 4.99
C ALA A 98 -5.13 -7.85 5.96
N VAL A 99 -4.24 -6.88 6.23
CA VAL A 99 -3.14 -7.05 7.20
C VAL A 99 -3.69 -7.37 8.59
N PHE A 100 -4.68 -6.60 9.07
CA PHE A 100 -5.23 -6.80 10.41
C PHE A 100 -5.97 -8.13 10.55
N LEU A 101 -6.79 -8.52 9.57
CA LEU A 101 -7.43 -9.84 9.57
C LEU A 101 -6.38 -10.95 9.61
N LYS A 102 -5.31 -10.84 8.81
CA LYS A 102 -4.29 -11.89 8.72
C LYS A 102 -3.40 -12.00 9.95
N THR A 103 -3.04 -10.87 10.56
CA THR A 103 -2.02 -10.83 11.62
C THR A 103 -2.62 -10.68 13.03
N GLN A 104 -3.71 -9.92 13.16
CA GLN A 104 -4.33 -9.62 14.46
C GLN A 104 -5.55 -10.51 14.70
N GLY A 105 -6.31 -10.83 13.65
CA GLY A 105 -7.49 -11.70 13.72
C GLY A 105 -7.25 -13.02 14.45
N PRO A 106 -6.17 -13.79 14.15
CA PRO A 106 -5.90 -15.07 14.82
C PRO A 106 -5.74 -14.98 16.35
N MET A 107 -5.49 -13.79 16.90
CA MET A 107 -5.31 -13.60 18.34
C MET A 107 -6.63 -13.57 19.11
N PHE A 108 -7.79 -13.45 18.43
CA PHE A 108 -9.08 -13.29 19.11
C PHE A 108 -10.33 -13.64 18.29
N ILE A 109 -10.19 -14.03 17.02
CA ILE A 109 -11.29 -14.47 16.15
C ILE A 109 -11.14 -15.98 15.94
N GLU A 110 -12.21 -16.73 16.17
CA GLU A 110 -12.26 -18.17 15.88
C GLU A 110 -11.85 -18.48 14.45
N GLU A 111 -11.08 -19.55 14.25
CA GLU A 111 -10.42 -19.86 12.98
C GLU A 111 -11.40 -20.00 11.81
N ASP A 112 -12.49 -20.76 11.98
CA ASP A 112 -13.51 -20.93 10.95
C ASP A 112 -14.19 -19.62 10.57
N LEU A 113 -14.43 -18.75 11.57
CA LEU A 113 -15.01 -17.44 11.35
C LEU A 113 -14.04 -16.52 10.60
N LEU A 114 -12.76 -16.54 10.99
CA LEU A 114 -11.71 -15.78 10.30
C LEU A 114 -11.55 -16.25 8.85
N ASN A 115 -11.55 -17.56 8.60
CA ASN A 115 -11.48 -18.11 7.24
C ASN A 115 -12.67 -17.65 6.37
N ARG A 116 -13.88 -17.57 6.94
CA ARG A 116 -15.03 -16.97 6.25
C ARG A 116 -14.82 -15.49 5.93
N TYR A 117 -14.23 -14.72 6.84
CA TYR A 117 -13.92 -13.30 6.61
C TYR A 117 -12.88 -13.10 5.51
N LEU A 118 -11.80 -13.89 5.51
CA LEU A 118 -10.75 -13.83 4.49
C LEU A 118 -11.31 -14.18 3.10
N LYS A 119 -12.13 -15.24 3.01
CA LYS A 119 -12.81 -15.63 1.77
C LYS A 119 -13.74 -14.54 1.26
N LEU A 120 -14.59 -14.00 2.13
CA LEU A 120 -15.46 -12.87 1.80
C LEU A 120 -14.65 -11.69 1.24
N TYR A 121 -13.53 -11.37 1.87
CA TYR A 121 -12.71 -10.24 1.44
C TYR A 121 -12.08 -10.45 0.06
N ALA A 122 -11.62 -11.66 -0.22
CA ALA A 122 -11.15 -12.06 -1.55
C ALA A 122 -12.24 -11.88 -2.63
N GLU A 123 -13.46 -12.38 -2.37
CA GLU A 123 -14.61 -12.26 -3.29
C GLU A 123 -14.99 -10.79 -3.56
N LEU A 124 -14.79 -9.88 -2.60
CA LEU A 124 -15.04 -8.45 -2.79
C LEU A 124 -14.03 -7.81 -3.76
N TYR A 125 -12.76 -8.22 -3.71
CA TYR A 125 -11.76 -7.77 -4.68
C TYR A 125 -12.02 -8.34 -6.08
N GLU A 126 -12.43 -9.59 -6.19
CA GLU A 126 -12.81 -10.21 -7.47
C GLU A 126 -13.95 -9.42 -8.12
N LYS A 127 -14.98 -9.04 -7.36
CA LYS A 127 -16.11 -8.22 -7.84
C LYS A 127 -15.74 -6.79 -8.21
N LEU A 128 -14.60 -6.29 -7.73
CA LEU A 128 -14.10 -4.95 -8.00
C LEU A 128 -13.20 -4.91 -9.26
N LEU A 129 -12.78 -6.08 -9.75
CA LEU A 129 -11.90 -6.21 -10.91
C LEU A 129 -12.52 -5.56 -12.15
N ASP A 130 -11.76 -4.68 -12.79
CA ASP A 130 -12.00 -4.27 -14.16
C ASP A 130 -11.27 -5.23 -15.12
N THR A 131 -12.03 -5.97 -15.93
CA THR A 131 -11.45 -7.04 -16.78
C THR A 131 -10.67 -6.51 -17.98
N GLN A 132 -10.89 -5.24 -18.38
CA GLN A 132 -10.18 -4.63 -19.50
C GLN A 132 -8.75 -4.26 -19.12
N THR A 133 -8.57 -3.67 -17.93
CA THR A 133 -7.26 -3.24 -17.43
C THR A 133 -6.59 -4.28 -16.52
N GLY A 134 -7.35 -5.19 -15.93
CA GLY A 134 -6.87 -6.07 -14.87
C GLY A 134 -6.64 -5.37 -13.51
N ALA A 135 -7.01 -4.09 -13.40
CA ALA A 135 -6.92 -3.30 -12.18
C ALA A 135 -8.25 -3.31 -11.39
N TYR A 136 -8.32 -2.55 -10.29
CA TYR A 136 -9.42 -2.62 -9.33
C TYR A 136 -9.96 -1.22 -9.03
N PHE A 137 -11.14 -0.89 -9.56
CA PHE A 137 -11.77 0.42 -9.37
C PHE A 137 -13.27 0.36 -9.66
N ARG A 138 -13.99 1.45 -9.38
CA ARG A 138 -15.41 1.61 -9.70
C ARG A 138 -15.65 2.92 -10.43
N GLY A 139 -16.50 2.89 -11.45
CA GLY A 139 -16.84 4.06 -12.26
C GLY A 139 -15.90 4.21 -13.44
N ASN A 140 -15.57 5.45 -13.78
CA ASN A 140 -14.68 5.76 -14.90
C ASN A 140 -13.26 5.27 -14.63
N ARG A 141 -12.55 4.89 -15.71
CA ARG A 141 -11.14 4.51 -15.63
C ARG A 141 -10.31 5.68 -15.04
N PRO A 142 -9.59 5.45 -13.92
CA PRO A 142 -8.66 6.42 -13.37
C PRO A 142 -7.51 6.75 -14.32
N GLU A 143 -6.87 7.89 -14.10
CA GLU A 143 -5.60 8.22 -14.76
C GLU A 143 -4.53 7.17 -14.44
N TYR A 144 -3.54 7.03 -15.34
CA TYR A 144 -2.53 5.98 -15.29
C TYR A 144 -1.86 5.85 -13.91
N GLY A 145 -1.38 6.95 -13.32
CA GLY A 145 -0.74 6.92 -12.00
C GLY A 145 -1.65 6.35 -10.91
N GLU A 146 -2.84 6.93 -10.75
CA GLU A 146 -3.84 6.49 -9.77
C GLU A 146 -4.25 5.02 -10.00
N LEU A 147 -4.35 4.60 -11.25
CA LEU A 147 -4.69 3.22 -11.63
C LEU A 147 -3.63 2.22 -11.15
N ILE A 148 -2.35 2.48 -11.44
CA ILE A 148 -1.24 1.60 -11.04
C ILE A 148 -1.03 1.63 -9.53
N ASN A 149 -1.08 2.81 -8.91
CA ASN A 149 -0.95 2.94 -7.46
C ASN A 149 -2.10 2.22 -6.73
N GLY A 150 -3.33 2.33 -7.25
CA GLY A 150 -4.48 1.58 -6.76
C GLY A 150 -4.31 0.07 -6.88
N ALA A 151 -3.86 -0.42 -8.04
CA ALA A 151 -3.56 -1.83 -8.25
C ALA A 151 -2.50 -2.32 -7.25
N MET A 152 -1.40 -1.60 -7.05
CA MET A 152 -0.37 -1.94 -6.06
C MET A 152 -0.95 -2.15 -4.66
N LYS A 153 -1.85 -1.27 -4.21
CA LYS A 153 -2.48 -1.41 -2.89
C LYS A 153 -3.39 -2.64 -2.80
N VAL A 154 -4.14 -2.95 -3.86
CA VAL A 154 -4.93 -4.19 -3.90
C VAL A 154 -4.05 -5.43 -3.92
N LEU A 155 -2.99 -5.45 -4.74
CA LEU A 155 -2.06 -6.56 -4.80
C LEU A 155 -1.37 -6.81 -3.45
N THR A 156 -1.08 -5.75 -2.68
CA THR A 156 -0.63 -5.85 -1.30
C THR A 156 -1.64 -6.61 -0.44
N ALA A 157 -2.93 -6.24 -0.50
CA ALA A 157 -3.98 -6.94 0.22
C ALA A 157 -4.07 -8.42 -0.19
N LEU A 158 -4.05 -8.72 -1.49
CA LEU A 158 -4.10 -10.10 -2.01
C LEU A 158 -2.89 -10.93 -1.54
N ASP A 159 -1.71 -10.32 -1.40
CA ASP A 159 -0.52 -10.99 -0.83
C ASP A 159 -0.74 -11.47 0.61
N TRP A 160 -1.31 -10.59 1.43
CA TRP A 160 -1.61 -10.89 2.83
C TRP A 160 -2.71 -11.94 2.95
N LEU A 161 -3.69 -11.91 2.05
CA LEU A 161 -4.76 -12.90 1.98
C LEU A 161 -4.30 -14.26 1.41
N GLY A 162 -3.17 -14.30 0.68
CA GLY A 162 -2.73 -15.50 -0.04
C GLY A 162 -3.61 -15.82 -1.26
N VAL A 163 -4.16 -14.78 -1.90
CA VAL A 163 -5.07 -14.90 -3.05
C VAL A 163 -4.31 -14.56 -4.34
N PRO A 164 -4.44 -15.37 -5.41
CA PRO A 164 -3.85 -15.07 -6.70
C PRO A 164 -4.34 -13.73 -7.28
N ILE A 165 -3.54 -13.13 -8.16
CA ILE A 165 -3.96 -11.97 -8.94
C ILE A 165 -4.97 -12.45 -9.99
N HIS A 166 -6.11 -11.77 -10.08
CA HIS A 166 -7.21 -12.25 -10.93
C HIS A 166 -6.91 -12.19 -12.44
N LYS A 167 -6.20 -11.15 -12.90
CA LYS A 167 -5.85 -10.92 -14.32
C LYS A 167 -4.43 -10.35 -14.47
N PRO A 168 -3.39 -11.12 -14.09
CA PRO A 168 -2.01 -10.62 -14.06
C PRO A 168 -1.51 -10.17 -15.43
N GLU A 169 -1.86 -10.87 -16.50
CA GLU A 169 -1.43 -10.52 -17.88
C GLU A 169 -2.02 -9.20 -18.36
N ARG A 170 -3.31 -8.94 -18.08
CA ARG A 170 -3.96 -7.67 -18.43
C ARG A 170 -3.41 -6.52 -17.62
N LEU A 171 -3.08 -6.78 -16.36
CA LEU A 171 -2.46 -5.79 -15.50
C LEU A 171 -1.02 -5.47 -15.97
N ILE A 172 -0.26 -6.46 -16.45
CA ILE A 172 1.03 -6.25 -17.13
C ILE A 172 0.85 -5.34 -18.34
N ASP A 173 -0.09 -5.63 -19.25
CA ASP A 173 -0.36 -4.78 -20.42
C ASP A 173 -0.68 -3.34 -20.01
N THR A 174 -1.47 -3.17 -18.95
CA THR A 174 -1.85 -1.85 -18.42
C THR A 174 -0.64 -1.09 -17.85
N VAL A 175 0.26 -1.75 -17.11
CA VAL A 175 1.48 -1.09 -16.63
C VAL A 175 2.37 -0.69 -17.82
N LEU A 176 2.56 -1.58 -18.79
CA LEU A 176 3.40 -1.33 -19.96
C LEU A 176 2.84 -0.26 -20.92
N SER A 177 1.58 0.16 -20.76
CA SER A 177 0.95 1.16 -21.64
C SER A 177 1.39 2.61 -21.35
N GLY A 178 2.16 2.84 -20.30
CA GLY A 178 2.60 4.17 -19.88
C GLY A 178 3.85 4.10 -19.02
N PHE A 179 4.47 5.26 -18.77
CA PHE A 179 5.61 5.37 -17.87
C PHE A 179 5.21 6.20 -16.63
N PRO A 180 5.51 5.76 -15.40
CA PRO A 180 5.16 6.50 -14.20
C PRO A 180 5.90 7.83 -14.08
N SER A 181 5.30 8.77 -13.35
CA SER A 181 5.98 9.98 -12.90
C SER A 181 7.23 9.64 -12.08
N PRO A 182 8.29 10.47 -12.11
CA PRO A 182 9.57 10.20 -11.45
C PRO A 182 9.54 10.50 -9.94
N GLU A 183 8.42 10.23 -9.26
CA GLU A 183 8.33 10.31 -7.80
C GLU A 183 8.44 8.90 -7.21
N GLY A 184 9.07 8.79 -6.03
CA GLY A 184 9.40 7.49 -5.43
C GLY A 184 8.24 6.49 -5.41
N CYS A 185 7.05 6.90 -4.95
CA CYS A 185 5.88 6.02 -4.90
C CYS A 185 5.44 5.49 -6.27
N HIS A 186 5.42 6.33 -7.31
CA HIS A 186 4.95 5.91 -8.64
C HIS A 186 5.89 4.88 -9.29
N LEU A 187 7.21 5.08 -9.12
CA LEU A 187 8.21 4.15 -9.62
C LEU A 187 8.07 2.78 -8.93
N VAL A 188 8.05 2.78 -7.60
CA VAL A 188 8.00 1.57 -6.78
C VAL A 188 6.70 0.80 -7.01
N ASP A 189 5.57 1.50 -7.11
CA ASP A 189 4.28 0.85 -7.30
C ASP A 189 4.20 0.12 -8.65
N ALA A 190 4.76 0.71 -9.73
CA ALA A 190 4.86 0.04 -11.02
C ALA A 190 5.76 -1.21 -10.97
N VAL A 191 6.94 -1.11 -10.33
CA VAL A 191 7.84 -2.26 -10.13
C VAL A 191 7.13 -3.36 -9.34
N TYR A 192 6.45 -3.02 -8.24
CA TYR A 192 5.78 -4.00 -7.38
C TYR A 192 4.68 -4.76 -8.12
N VAL A 193 3.85 -4.05 -8.89
CA VAL A 193 2.79 -4.68 -9.69
C VAL A 193 3.38 -5.69 -10.68
N LEU A 194 4.42 -5.29 -11.43
CA LEU A 194 5.08 -6.17 -12.39
C LEU A 194 5.75 -7.38 -11.72
N TYR A 195 6.49 -7.14 -10.64
CA TYR A 195 7.12 -8.19 -9.85
C TYR A 195 6.09 -9.22 -9.38
N ARG A 196 4.97 -8.77 -8.81
CA ARG A 196 3.91 -9.63 -8.31
C ARG A 196 3.22 -10.41 -9.44
N CYS A 197 2.94 -9.79 -10.58
CA CYS A 197 2.37 -10.50 -11.73
C CYS A 197 3.34 -11.56 -12.29
N LEU A 198 4.64 -11.27 -12.39
CA LEU A 198 5.64 -12.22 -12.89
C LEU A 198 5.91 -13.42 -11.96
N LYS A 199 5.38 -13.41 -10.74
CA LYS A 199 5.35 -14.60 -9.88
C LYS A 199 4.25 -15.59 -10.26
N GLU A 200 3.29 -15.17 -11.08
CA GLU A 200 2.12 -15.96 -11.44
C GLU A 200 2.04 -16.27 -12.95
N THR A 201 2.79 -15.55 -13.79
CA THR A 201 2.83 -15.76 -15.25
C THR A 201 4.19 -15.34 -15.85
N ASP A 202 4.55 -15.93 -16.99
CA ASP A 202 5.71 -15.54 -17.82
C ASP A 202 5.33 -14.58 -18.97
N TYR A 203 4.08 -14.14 -19.02
CA TYR A 203 3.56 -13.28 -20.07
C TYR A 203 4.39 -12.00 -20.24
N ARG A 204 4.87 -11.77 -21.47
CA ARG A 204 5.69 -10.61 -21.87
C ARG A 204 6.91 -10.35 -20.98
N ARG A 205 7.49 -11.38 -20.35
CA ARG A 205 8.66 -11.28 -19.45
C ARG A 205 9.79 -10.40 -20.00
N LYS A 206 10.15 -10.54 -21.28
CA LYS A 206 11.21 -9.72 -21.91
C LYS A 206 10.85 -8.23 -21.99
N ASP A 207 9.59 -7.91 -22.28
CA ASP A 207 9.13 -6.52 -22.29
C ASP A 207 9.12 -5.94 -20.88
N VAL A 208 8.70 -6.74 -19.90
CA VAL A 208 8.72 -6.37 -18.48
C VAL A 208 10.15 -6.13 -17.99
N GLN A 209 11.11 -6.97 -18.37
CA GLN A 209 12.53 -6.79 -18.04
C GLN A 209 13.11 -5.51 -18.66
N LYS A 210 12.79 -5.24 -19.93
CA LYS A 210 13.18 -3.98 -20.58
C LYS A 210 12.61 -2.77 -19.83
N TYR A 211 11.32 -2.80 -19.52
CA TYR A 211 10.64 -1.74 -18.77
C TYR A 211 11.22 -1.57 -17.36
N ALA A 212 11.52 -2.65 -16.66
CA ALA A 212 12.15 -2.63 -15.34
C ALA A 212 13.58 -2.05 -15.39
N SER A 213 14.34 -2.29 -16.47
CA SER A 213 15.65 -1.65 -16.68
C SER A 213 15.54 -0.14 -16.88
N GLU A 214 14.50 0.32 -17.58
CA GLU A 214 14.22 1.76 -17.75
C GLU A 214 13.80 2.40 -16.42
N LEU A 215 12.95 1.72 -15.63
CA LEU A 215 12.60 2.14 -14.27
C LEU A 215 13.82 2.20 -13.36
N LEU A 216 14.71 1.20 -13.39
CA LEU A 216 15.95 1.20 -12.61
C LEU A 216 16.81 2.42 -12.96
N SER A 217 16.93 2.73 -14.25
CA SER A 217 17.66 3.93 -14.70
C SER A 217 17.05 5.23 -14.17
N MET A 218 15.72 5.29 -14.01
CA MET A 218 15.04 6.42 -13.37
C MET A 218 15.28 6.44 -11.86
N ILE A 219 15.15 5.29 -11.18
CA ILE A 219 15.39 5.13 -9.74
C ILE A 219 16.80 5.60 -9.38
N MET A 220 17.81 5.25 -10.18
CA MET A 220 19.20 5.67 -9.91
C MET A 220 19.42 7.18 -9.95
N LYS A 221 18.51 7.97 -10.56
CA LYS A 221 18.58 9.44 -10.50
C LYS A 221 18.20 10.02 -9.13
N HIS A 222 17.62 9.21 -8.26
CA HIS A 222 17.29 9.59 -6.89
C HIS A 222 18.44 9.31 -5.91
N HIS A 223 19.48 8.59 -6.33
CA HIS A 223 20.63 8.27 -5.50
C HIS A 223 21.48 9.52 -5.24
N ASN A 224 21.90 9.74 -3.99
CA ASN A 224 22.76 10.86 -3.62
C ASN A 224 24.14 10.38 -3.16
N ASP A 225 25.09 11.31 -3.04
CA ASP A 225 26.47 11.03 -2.63
C ASP A 225 26.59 10.49 -1.19
N ASP A 226 25.53 10.65 -0.39
CA ASP A 226 25.42 10.10 0.98
C ASP A 226 25.10 8.59 1.00
N GLY A 227 24.94 7.96 -0.17
CA GLY A 227 24.66 6.53 -0.33
C GLY A 227 23.18 6.16 -0.17
N GLY A 228 22.30 7.12 0.08
CA GLY A 228 20.86 6.92 0.15
C GLY A 228 20.14 7.31 -1.15
N PHE A 229 18.81 7.20 -1.10
CA PHE A 229 17.94 7.79 -2.12
C PHE A 229 17.03 8.86 -1.53
N SER A 230 16.72 9.88 -2.33
CA SER A 230 15.71 10.90 -2.01
C SER A 230 14.38 10.61 -2.68
N TYR A 231 13.26 10.94 -2.02
CA TYR A 231 11.91 10.69 -2.58
C TYR A 231 11.67 11.40 -3.92
N TYR A 232 12.20 12.61 -4.07
CA TYR A 232 12.26 13.36 -5.32
C TYR A 232 13.69 13.39 -5.84
N ILE A 233 13.87 13.51 -7.15
CA ILE A 233 15.20 13.69 -7.75
C ILE A 233 15.83 14.97 -7.17
N GLY A 234 16.99 14.83 -6.52
CA GLY A 234 17.79 15.93 -5.99
C GLY A 234 17.21 16.64 -4.76
N ARG A 235 16.17 16.11 -4.12
CA ARG A 235 15.68 16.65 -2.83
C ARG A 235 14.89 15.65 -2.00
N SER A 236 15.02 15.77 -0.68
CA SER A 236 14.27 14.98 0.29
C SER A 236 12.75 15.25 0.27
N GLN A 237 11.98 14.28 0.75
CA GLN A 237 10.54 14.44 0.92
C GLN A 237 10.21 15.55 1.93
N MET A 238 9.36 16.50 1.55
CA MET A 238 8.93 17.58 2.45
C MET A 238 7.75 17.18 3.35
N ASP A 239 6.84 16.35 2.84
CA ASP A 239 5.60 16.00 3.53
C ASP A 239 5.39 14.49 3.60
N TYR A 240 5.03 13.98 4.78
CA TYR A 240 4.61 12.59 4.99
C TYR A 240 3.14 12.57 5.42
N GLN A 241 2.30 11.88 4.65
CA GLN A 241 0.84 11.85 4.83
C GLN A 241 0.18 13.25 4.92
N GLY A 242 0.79 14.27 4.31
CA GLY A 242 0.31 15.66 4.33
C GLY A 242 0.77 16.46 5.55
N PHE A 243 1.79 15.97 6.27
CA PHE A 243 2.42 16.69 7.38
C PHE A 243 3.88 17.01 7.02
N PRO A 244 4.34 18.25 7.26
CA PRO A 244 5.73 18.62 7.03
C PRO A 244 6.67 17.78 7.89
N VAL A 245 7.63 17.11 7.26
CA VAL A 245 8.65 16.27 7.92
C VAL A 245 10.08 16.73 7.63
N SER A 246 10.31 17.50 6.56
CA SER A 246 11.63 18.05 6.26
C SER A 246 11.54 19.38 5.49
N LYS A 247 12.69 20.00 5.22
CA LYS A 247 12.82 21.21 4.40
C LYS A 247 13.06 20.91 2.91
N GLY A 248 13.10 19.64 2.50
CA GLY A 248 13.38 19.26 1.12
C GLY A 248 14.78 19.66 0.65
N LEU A 249 15.79 19.41 1.49
CA LEU A 249 17.19 19.68 1.16
C LEU A 249 17.70 18.69 0.11
N LYS A 250 18.83 19.01 -0.53
CA LYS A 250 19.52 18.11 -1.48
C LYS A 250 20.26 17.00 -0.72
N GLU A 251 19.50 16.11 -0.12
CA GLU A 251 19.97 14.98 0.70
C GLU A 251 18.98 13.82 0.57
N SER A 252 19.44 12.61 0.89
CA SER A 252 18.57 11.44 0.95
C SER A 252 17.61 11.51 2.12
N ASP A 253 16.50 10.78 2.02
CA ASP A 253 15.55 10.63 3.11
C ASP A 253 15.19 9.16 3.33
N ILE A 254 14.76 8.84 4.56
CA ILE A 254 14.46 7.45 4.94
C ILE A 254 13.36 6.86 4.07
N HIS A 255 12.34 7.65 3.71
CA HIS A 255 11.21 7.14 2.94
C HIS A 255 11.62 6.80 1.50
N GLY A 256 12.31 7.72 0.83
CA GLY A 256 12.90 7.52 -0.49
C GLY A 256 13.87 6.34 -0.49
N THR A 257 14.80 6.30 0.47
CA THR A 257 15.79 5.23 0.60
C THR A 257 15.13 3.86 0.78
N CYS A 258 14.17 3.73 1.71
CA CYS A 258 13.47 2.47 1.94
C CYS A 258 12.69 2.01 0.71
N LEU A 259 11.89 2.90 0.11
CA LEU A 259 11.08 2.55 -1.05
C LEU A 259 11.94 2.15 -2.25
N LEU A 260 12.93 2.97 -2.60
CA LEU A 260 13.70 2.77 -3.82
C LEU A 260 14.69 1.61 -3.68
N THR A 261 15.22 1.33 -2.50
CA THR A 261 15.99 0.11 -2.23
C THR A 261 15.10 -1.13 -2.40
N TRP A 262 13.87 -1.08 -1.90
CA TRP A 262 12.90 -2.17 -2.08
C TRP A 262 12.53 -2.37 -3.56
N ALA A 263 12.38 -1.30 -4.33
CA ALA A 263 12.18 -1.39 -5.79
C ALA A 263 13.38 -2.01 -6.50
N VAL A 264 14.61 -1.61 -6.15
CA VAL A 264 15.84 -2.21 -6.69
C VAL A 264 15.90 -3.71 -6.40
N ALA A 265 15.52 -4.14 -5.20
CA ALA A 265 15.41 -5.56 -4.87
C ALA A 265 14.41 -6.28 -5.78
N MET A 266 13.21 -5.72 -5.97
CA MET A 266 12.22 -6.31 -6.88
C MET A 266 12.67 -6.35 -8.35
N VAL A 267 13.36 -5.31 -8.82
CA VAL A 267 13.96 -5.30 -10.17
C VAL A 267 14.98 -6.43 -10.30
N ALA A 268 15.85 -6.66 -9.31
CA ALA A 268 16.80 -7.78 -9.36
C ALA A 268 16.08 -9.14 -9.52
N HIS A 269 14.93 -9.33 -8.86
CA HIS A 269 14.09 -10.52 -9.05
C HIS A 269 13.48 -10.59 -10.46
N ILE A 270 12.95 -9.48 -10.99
CA ILE A 270 12.41 -9.43 -12.37
C ILE A 270 13.48 -9.75 -13.41
N MET A 271 14.71 -9.27 -13.19
CA MET A 271 15.87 -9.49 -14.05
C MET A 271 16.52 -10.86 -13.85
N GLU A 272 16.05 -11.64 -12.86
CA GLU A 272 16.58 -12.96 -12.51
C GLU A 272 18.08 -12.94 -12.13
N TYR A 273 18.53 -11.85 -11.50
CA TYR A 273 19.90 -11.72 -10.98
C TYR A 273 20.07 -12.57 -9.71
N ARG A 274 20.56 -13.81 -9.89
CA ARG A 274 20.68 -14.82 -8.82
C ARG A 274 21.86 -14.57 -7.88
N GLU A 275 22.79 -13.71 -8.26
CA GLU A 275 23.95 -13.33 -7.46
C GLU A 275 23.60 -12.43 -6.26
N TYR A 276 22.42 -11.81 -6.25
CA TYR A 276 21.95 -10.97 -5.15
C TYR A 276 20.90 -11.73 -4.31
N PRO A 277 21.21 -12.17 -3.08
CA PRO A 277 20.27 -12.90 -2.22
C PRO A 277 19.26 -11.96 -1.53
N TRP A 278 18.84 -10.90 -2.20
CA TRP A 278 17.97 -9.88 -1.61
C TRP A 278 16.55 -10.39 -1.41
N GLN A 279 16.02 -10.19 -0.21
CA GLN A 279 14.65 -10.55 0.12
C GLN A 279 13.71 -9.38 -0.20
N VAL A 280 12.62 -9.68 -0.90
CA VAL A 280 11.52 -8.73 -1.11
C VAL A 280 10.53 -8.89 0.03
N ILE A 281 10.39 -7.85 0.86
CA ILE A 281 9.43 -7.80 1.97
C ILE A 281 8.01 -7.51 1.48
N LYS A 282 7.01 -7.93 2.27
CA LYS A 282 5.60 -7.59 2.05
C LYS A 282 5.29 -6.21 2.64
N PRO A 283 4.69 -5.28 1.87
CA PRO A 283 4.35 -3.93 2.33
C PRO A 283 3.07 -3.86 3.16
#